data_AF-A0A2A2KJH5-F1
#
_entry.id   AF-A0A2A2KJH5-F1
#
_cell.length_a   1.000
_cell.length_b   1.000
_cell.length_c   1.000
_cell.angle_alpha   90.00
_cell.angle_beta   90.00
_cell.angle_gamma   90.00
#
_symmetry.space_group_name_H-M   'P 1'
#
loop_
_entity.id
_entity.type
_entity.pdbx_description
1 polymer ?
#
loop_
_entity_poly.entity_id
_entity_poly.type
_entity_poly.pdbx_seq_one_letter_code
_entity_poly.pdbx_strand_id
1 'polypeptide(L)'
;MSEFGGREVIMVPETLVWRPDTIIYNCISQKEVIDEQQRLVQIESNGAVTLSNPSVYTTRCKLNIARMPFDDQRCTVNISSWAYDLDEMNITTDNVGSEMTNNKFDFIGNSEWDIKAIEVMTKDVEDIERDTYAVR
;
A
#
# COMPACT_ATOMS: atom_id res chain seq x y z
N MET A 1 1.92 -37.30 -17.63
CA MET A 1 1.45 -36.77 -16.33
C MET A 1 2.23 -35.50 -16.06
N SER A 2 1.58 -34.42 -15.61
CA SER A 2 2.28 -33.23 -15.13
C SER A 2 3.17 -33.58 -13.95
N GLU A 3 4.41 -33.09 -13.93
CA GLU A 3 5.43 -33.40 -12.91
C GLU A 3 4.96 -33.16 -11.47
N PHE A 4 4.08 -32.17 -11.26
CA PHE A 4 3.55 -31.79 -9.94
C PHE A 4 2.06 -32.10 -9.74
N GLY A 5 1.51 -33.07 -10.48
CA GLY A 5 0.13 -33.53 -10.28
C GLY A 5 -0.96 -32.48 -10.55
N GLY A 6 -0.69 -31.49 -11.41
CA GLY A 6 -1.65 -30.46 -11.81
C GLY A 6 -1.89 -29.38 -10.76
N ARG A 7 -0.97 -29.21 -9.80
CA ARG A 7 -1.04 -28.11 -8.83
C ARG A 7 -0.66 -26.80 -9.51
N GLU A 8 -1.62 -25.88 -9.54
CA GLU A 8 -1.43 -24.54 -10.10
C GLU A 8 -0.96 -23.51 -9.07
N VAL A 9 -1.15 -23.79 -7.77
CA VAL A 9 -0.87 -22.83 -6.68
C VAL A 9 -0.26 -23.53 -5.49
N ILE A 10 0.73 -22.88 -4.85
CA ILE A 10 1.31 -23.29 -3.57
C ILE A 10 1.38 -22.12 -2.59
N MET A 11 1.39 -22.43 -1.30
CA MET A 11 1.66 -21.47 -0.23
C MET A 11 3.04 -21.76 0.35
N VAL A 12 3.91 -20.75 0.42
CA VAL A 12 5.26 -20.89 1.00
C VAL A 12 5.54 -19.78 2.00
N PRO A 13 6.42 -19.99 3.00
CA PRO A 13 6.86 -18.92 3.88
C PRO A 13 7.42 -17.73 3.10
N GLU A 14 7.01 -16.52 3.48
CA GLU A 14 7.45 -15.27 2.83
C GLU A 14 8.97 -15.13 2.82
N THR A 15 9.64 -15.59 3.88
CA THR A 15 11.10 -15.53 4.03
C THR A 15 11.89 -16.36 3.02
N LEU A 16 11.24 -17.22 2.23
CA LEU A 16 11.88 -18.04 1.20
C LEU A 16 11.83 -17.41 -0.20
N VAL A 17 11.10 -16.30 -0.36
CA VAL A 17 10.98 -15.60 -1.65
C VAL A 17 11.53 -14.19 -1.56
N TRP A 18 11.97 -13.66 -2.70
CA TRP A 18 12.22 -12.23 -2.81
C TRP A 18 10.89 -11.47 -2.72
N ARG A 19 10.90 -10.34 -2.01
CA ARG A 19 9.80 -9.38 -1.94
C ARG A 19 10.34 -7.97 -2.22
N PRO A 20 9.52 -7.08 -2.80
CA PRO A 20 9.91 -5.68 -2.96
C PRO A 20 10.08 -5.02 -1.58
N ASP A 21 10.96 -4.03 -1.52
CA ASP A 21 11.27 -3.23 -0.34
C ASP A 21 10.34 -2.02 -0.20
N THR A 22 9.04 -2.25 -0.40
CA THR A 22 8.03 -1.21 -0.40
C THR A 22 7.92 -0.53 0.96
N ILE A 23 8.04 0.80 0.97
CA ILE A 23 7.89 1.63 2.17
C ILE A 23 6.80 2.68 2.00
N ILE A 24 6.31 3.18 3.14
CA ILE A 24 5.50 4.39 3.21
C ILE A 24 6.39 5.56 3.63
N TYR A 25 6.72 6.44 2.70
CA TYR A 25 7.70 7.52 2.90
C TYR A 25 7.31 8.50 4.03
N ASN A 26 6.03 8.86 4.11
CA ASN A 26 5.52 9.75 5.14
C ASN A 26 5.06 9.01 6.41
N CYS A 27 5.51 7.78 6.63
CA CYS A 27 5.23 7.00 7.83
C CYS A 27 5.98 7.57 9.07
N ILE A 28 5.31 7.54 10.21
CA ILE A 28 5.84 7.83 11.54
C ILE A 28 6.09 6.53 12.31
N SER A 29 5.17 5.57 12.18
CA SER A 29 5.26 4.26 12.82
C SER A 29 4.50 3.22 12.03
N GLN A 30 5.05 2.02 11.95
CA GLN A 30 4.43 0.83 11.38
C GLN A 30 4.29 -0.24 12.46
N LYS A 31 3.15 -0.93 12.46
CA LYS A 31 2.93 -2.12 13.27
C LYS A 31 2.36 -3.22 12.40
N GLU A 32 3.14 -4.28 12.22
CA GLU A 32 2.68 -5.48 11.53
C GLU A 32 1.64 -6.21 12.38
N VAL A 33 0.59 -6.73 11.73
CA VAL A 33 -0.45 -7.51 12.41
C VAL A 33 -0.02 -8.98 12.55
N ILE A 34 0.76 -9.46 11.58
CA ILE A 34 1.28 -10.83 11.52
C ILE A 34 2.81 -10.75 11.44
N ASP A 35 3.47 -11.48 12.33
CA ASP A 35 4.92 -11.62 12.39
C ASP A 35 5.47 -12.23 11.09
N GLU A 36 6.60 -11.70 10.60
CA GLU A 36 7.17 -12.07 9.30
C GLU A 36 7.42 -13.57 9.13
N GLN A 37 7.83 -14.23 10.21
CA GLN A 37 8.14 -15.64 10.24
C GLN A 37 6.89 -16.51 10.08
N GLN A 38 5.70 -15.94 10.26
CA GLN A 38 4.41 -16.61 10.13
C GLN A 38 3.70 -16.32 8.81
N ARG A 39 4.18 -15.35 8.03
CA ARG A 39 3.53 -14.94 6.78
C ARG A 39 3.79 -15.95 5.66
N LEU A 40 2.75 -16.19 4.86
CA LEU A 40 2.78 -17.05 3.70
C LEU A 40 2.50 -16.23 2.44
N VAL A 41 3.19 -16.55 1.36
CA VAL A 41 2.92 -16.02 0.02
C VAL A 41 2.27 -17.09 -0.84
N GLN A 42 1.38 -16.65 -1.72
CA GLN A 42 0.80 -17.50 -2.76
C GLN A 42 1.68 -17.42 -3.99
N ILE A 43 2.10 -18.58 -4.52
CA ILE A 43 2.84 -18.68 -5.78
C ILE A 43 2.04 -19.49 -6.77
N GLU A 44 1.79 -18.91 -7.93
CA GLU A 44 1.15 -19.57 -9.07
C GLU A 44 2.18 -20.28 -9.96
N SER A 45 1.72 -21.27 -10.73
CA SER A 45 2.56 -22.08 -11.64
C SER A 45 3.22 -21.27 -12.75
N ASN A 46 2.66 -20.11 -13.10
CA ASN A 46 3.23 -19.14 -14.03
C ASN A 46 4.32 -18.25 -13.40
N GLY A 47 4.60 -18.39 -12.11
CA GLY A 47 5.58 -17.60 -11.36
C GLY A 47 5.01 -16.33 -10.72
N ALA A 48 3.73 -16.03 -10.87
CA ALA A 48 3.10 -14.90 -10.19
C ALA A 48 3.09 -15.12 -8.67
N VAL A 49 3.49 -14.10 -7.93
CA VAL A 49 3.56 -14.12 -6.47
C VAL A 49 2.61 -13.08 -5.92
N THR A 50 1.68 -13.52 -5.06
CA THR A 50 0.77 -12.64 -4.34
C THR A 50 1.12 -12.64 -2.85
N LEU A 51 1.41 -11.47 -2.31
CA LEU A 51 1.64 -11.23 -0.89
C LEU A 51 0.59 -10.22 -0.37
N SER A 52 -0.12 -10.59 0.69
CA SER A 52 -1.05 -9.71 1.41
C SER A 52 -0.61 -9.60 2.87
N ASN A 53 -0.10 -8.43 3.25
CA ASN A 53 0.39 -8.18 4.60
C ASN A 53 -0.47 -7.11 5.30
N PRO A 54 -1.37 -7.49 6.23
CA PRO A 54 -2.12 -6.52 7.02
C PRO A 54 -1.19 -5.79 7.99
N SER A 55 -1.21 -4.46 7.95
CA SER A 55 -0.37 -3.60 8.79
C SER A 55 -1.09 -2.32 9.18
N VAL A 56 -0.76 -1.79 10.36
CA VAL A 56 -1.24 -0.50 10.86
C VAL A 56 -0.15 0.54 10.65
N TYR A 57 -0.48 1.60 9.94
CA TYR A 57 0.43 2.71 9.66
C TYR A 57 -0.08 4.01 10.31
N THR A 58 0.85 4.73 10.94
CA THR A 58 0.65 6.12 11.34
C THR A 58 1.42 6.99 10.36
N THR A 59 0.76 7.88 9.63
CA THR A 59 1.39 8.73 8.63
C THR A 59 1.29 10.22 8.98
N ARG A 60 2.21 11.02 8.44
CA ARG A 60 2.14 12.48 8.54
C ARG A 60 1.09 12.99 7.56
N CYS A 61 0.15 13.80 8.07
CA CYS A 61 -0.82 14.53 7.27
C CYS A 61 -0.88 16.00 7.72
N LYS A 62 -0.85 16.93 6.75
CA LYS A 62 -0.97 18.38 7.01
C LYS A 62 -2.45 18.75 7.09
N LEU A 63 -2.94 19.03 8.29
CA LEU A 63 -4.33 19.40 8.51
C LEU A 63 -4.58 20.89 8.19
N ASN A 64 -5.72 21.17 7.57
CA ASN A 64 -6.23 22.53 7.40
C ASN A 64 -7.46 22.75 8.29
N ILE A 65 -7.27 23.46 9.41
CA ILE A 65 -8.29 23.66 10.44
C ILE A 65 -9.07 24.97 10.32
N ALA A 66 -8.93 25.69 9.21
CA ALA A 66 -9.57 27.01 9.03
C ALA A 66 -11.11 26.96 9.11
N ARG A 67 -11.71 25.79 8.87
CA ARG A 67 -13.17 25.58 8.83
C ARG A 67 -13.69 24.62 9.90
N MET A 68 -12.89 24.32 10.92
CA MET A 68 -13.32 23.44 12.02
C MET A 68 -14.66 23.92 12.61
N PRO A 69 -15.66 23.04 12.86
CA PRO A 69 -15.63 21.56 12.78
C PRO A 69 -16.15 20.99 11.44
N PHE A 70 -16.30 21.80 10.40
CA PHE A 70 -16.80 21.39 9.07
C PHE A 70 -15.68 21.42 8.01
N ASP A 71 -14.47 21.11 8.44
CA ASP A 71 -13.27 21.07 7.63
C ASP A 71 -13.16 19.79 6.81
N ASP A 72 -12.45 19.89 5.69
CA ASP A 72 -12.11 18.76 4.83
C ASP A 72 -10.60 18.55 4.86
N GLN A 73 -10.18 17.31 5.09
CA GLN A 73 -8.78 16.94 5.17
C GLN A 73 -8.36 16.13 3.94
N ARG A 74 -7.18 16.47 3.42
CA ARG A 74 -6.53 15.72 2.33
C ARG A 74 -5.22 15.16 2.85
N CYS A 75 -5.22 13.85 3.10
CA CYS A 75 -4.05 13.13 3.57
C CYS A 75 -3.53 12.22 2.46
N THR A 76 -2.25 12.35 2.17
CA THR A 76 -1.56 11.53 1.16
C THR A 76 -0.80 10.41 1.86
N VAL A 77 -0.79 9.22 1.25
CA VAL A 77 0.07 8.09 1.66
C VAL A 77 1.03 7.83 0.50
N ASN A 78 2.31 8.07 0.73
CA ASN A 78 3.33 7.95 -0.32
C ASN A 78 3.97 6.57 -0.24
N ILE A 79 3.71 5.73 -1.24
CA ILE A 79 4.26 4.38 -1.34
C ILE A 79 5.36 4.37 -2.40
N SER A 80 6.54 3.86 -2.09
CA SER A 80 7.64 3.71 -3.07
C SER A 80 8.68 2.68 -2.58
N SER A 81 9.67 2.38 -3.41
CA SER A 81 10.84 1.57 -3.05
C SER A 81 11.81 2.37 -2.17
N TRP A 82 12.58 1.66 -1.35
CA TRP A 82 13.66 2.27 -0.56
C TRP A 82 15.01 2.25 -1.29
N ALA A 83 15.33 1.14 -1.97
CA ALA A 83 16.65 0.87 -2.52
C ALA A 83 16.67 0.74 -4.04
N TYR A 84 15.54 0.41 -4.68
CA TYR A 84 15.46 0.26 -6.13
C TYR A 84 15.00 1.55 -6.81
N ASP A 85 15.60 1.85 -7.95
CA ASP A 85 15.12 2.91 -8.84
C ASP A 85 14.08 2.39 -9.85
N LEU A 86 13.61 3.26 -10.74
CA LEU A 86 12.59 2.94 -11.74
C LEU A 86 13.10 1.99 -12.84
N ASP A 87 14.41 1.89 -13.07
CA ASP A 87 14.99 0.97 -14.04
C ASP A 87 15.05 -0.47 -13.47
N GLU A 88 15.09 -0.61 -12.15
CA GLU A 88 15.12 -1.88 -11.44
C GLU A 88 13.74 -2.37 -11.01
N MET A 89 12.86 -1.47 -10.56
CA MET A 89 11.54 -1.81 -10.03
C MET A 89 10.47 -0.78 -10.40
N ASN A 90 9.40 -1.24 -11.03
CA ASN A 90 8.24 -0.41 -11.35
C ASN A 90 7.05 -0.77 -10.45
N ILE A 91 6.50 0.22 -9.74
CA ILE A 91 5.31 0.06 -8.90
C ILE A 91 4.10 0.56 -9.67
N THR A 92 3.21 -0.36 -10.01
CA THR A 92 1.94 -0.07 -10.69
C THR A 92 0.76 -0.45 -9.81
N THR A 93 -0.38 0.18 -10.07
CA THR A 93 -1.62 -0.11 -9.37
C THR A 93 -2.60 -0.80 -10.32
N ASP A 94 -3.14 -1.94 -9.90
CA ASP A 94 -4.20 -2.60 -10.64
C ASP A 94 -5.55 -1.92 -10.35
N ASN A 95 -6.32 -1.61 -11.40
CA ASN A 95 -7.71 -1.12 -11.34
C ASN A 95 -7.97 0.07 -10.40
N VAL A 96 -7.43 1.24 -10.74
CA VAL A 96 -7.73 2.49 -10.04
C VAL A 96 -9.10 3.04 -10.44
N GLY A 97 -10.03 3.09 -9.49
CA GLY A 97 -11.11 4.08 -9.51
C GLY A 97 -12.53 3.55 -9.24
N SER A 98 -12.91 2.40 -9.81
CA SER A 98 -14.29 1.90 -9.68
C SER A 98 -14.48 0.86 -8.58
N GLU A 99 -13.43 0.13 -8.19
CA GLU A 99 -13.56 -0.91 -7.18
C GLU A 99 -13.26 -0.38 -5.77
N MET A 100 -12.22 0.41 -5.51
CA MET A 100 -12.02 0.95 -4.14
C MET A 100 -13.12 1.90 -3.65
N THR A 101 -13.82 2.59 -4.55
CA THR A 101 -14.96 3.47 -4.19
C THR A 101 -16.26 2.69 -3.97
N ASN A 102 -16.46 1.56 -4.65
CA ASN A 102 -17.68 0.74 -4.53
C ASN A 102 -17.50 -0.46 -3.59
N ASN A 103 -16.28 -0.99 -3.47
CA ASN A 103 -15.86 -2.07 -2.58
C ASN A 103 -15.32 -1.47 -1.28
N LYS A 104 -16.24 -0.84 -0.56
CA LYS A 104 -16.12 -0.41 0.83
C LYS A 104 -16.01 -1.62 1.81
N PHE A 105 -15.58 -2.79 1.33
CA PHE A 105 -15.96 -4.07 1.92
C PHE A 105 -15.52 -4.24 3.38
N ASP A 106 -14.48 -3.54 3.84
CA ASP A 106 -14.05 -3.56 5.24
C ASP A 106 -13.73 -2.17 5.85
N PHE A 107 -14.13 -1.06 5.20
CA PHE A 107 -13.93 0.26 5.83
C PHE A 107 -14.98 0.50 6.91
N ILE A 108 -14.56 0.33 8.17
CA ILE A 108 -15.31 0.75 9.34
C ILE A 108 -14.80 2.15 9.70
N GLY A 109 -15.57 3.17 9.31
CA GLY A 109 -15.28 4.57 9.66
C GLY A 109 -15.41 4.85 11.15
N ASN A 110 -15.27 6.12 11.51
CA ASN A 110 -15.49 6.59 12.88
C ASN A 110 -16.55 7.70 12.90
N SER A 111 -16.88 8.22 14.09
CA SER A 111 -17.91 9.26 14.26
C SER A 111 -17.47 10.67 13.87
N GLU A 112 -16.20 10.87 13.57
CA GLU A 112 -15.61 12.19 13.30
C GLU A 112 -15.35 12.41 11.80
N TRP A 113 -14.93 11.38 11.07
CA TRP A 113 -14.44 11.50 9.70
C TRP A 113 -15.13 10.53 8.75
N ASP A 114 -15.68 11.10 7.67
CA ASP A 114 -16.17 10.37 6.51
C ASP A 114 -15.19 10.46 5.34
N ILE A 115 -14.91 9.33 4.68
CA ILE A 115 -14.12 9.31 3.44
C ILE A 115 -14.99 9.81 2.29
N LYS A 116 -14.60 10.94 1.69
CA LYS A 116 -15.25 11.50 0.49
C LYS A 116 -14.73 10.88 -0.82
N ALA A 117 -13.43 10.65 -0.90
CA ALA A 117 -12.78 10.11 -2.09
C ALA A 117 -11.44 9.46 -1.72
N ILE A 118 -11.02 8.49 -2.53
CA ILE A 118 -9.65 7.97 -2.55
C ILE A 118 -9.16 8.10 -3.99
N GLU A 119 -8.04 8.80 -4.14
CA GLU A 119 -7.40 9.06 -5.44
C GLU A 119 -6.02 8.43 -5.41
N VAL A 120 -5.65 7.75 -6.49
CA VAL A 120 -4.34 7.13 -6.66
C VAL A 120 -3.64 7.83 -7.82
N MET A 121 -2.40 8.24 -7.59
CA MET A 121 -1.56 8.89 -8.57
C MET A 121 -0.17 8.28 -8.51
N THR A 122 0.43 8.03 -9.67
CA THR A 122 1.85 7.69 -9.81
C THR A 122 2.61 8.95 -10.15
N LYS A 123 3.68 9.25 -9.40
CA LYS A 123 4.57 10.40 -9.58
C LYS A 123 6.02 9.96 -9.37
N ASP A 124 6.95 10.69 -9.96
CA ASP A 124 8.37 10.52 -9.67
C ASP A 124 8.69 10.96 -8.23
N VAL A 125 9.67 10.30 -7.60
CA VAL A 125 10.01 10.50 -6.18
C VAL A 125 10.36 11.96 -5.87
N GLU A 126 11.07 12.65 -6.79
CA GLU A 126 11.44 14.07 -6.62
C GLU A 126 10.21 14.99 -6.47
N ASP A 127 9.13 14.70 -7.21
CA ASP A 127 7.90 15.48 -7.14
C ASP A 127 7.11 15.17 -5.86
N ILE A 128 7.18 13.93 -5.36
CA ILE A 128 6.59 13.52 -4.08
C ILE A 128 7.27 14.25 -2.91
N GLU A 129 8.60 14.34 -2.92
CA GLU A 129 9.35 15.05 -1.87
C GLU A 129 9.03 16.55 -1.86
N ARG A 130 8.95 17.18 -3.02
CA ARG A 130 8.53 18.59 -3.13
C ARG A 130 7.15 18.81 -2.54
N ASP A 131 6.18 17.96 -2.85
CA ASP A 131 4.81 18.10 -2.34
C ASP A 131 4.73 17.82 -0.81
N THR A 132 5.55 16.89 -0.31
CA THR A 132 5.56 16.48 1.11
C THR A 132 6.27 17.48 2.01
N TYR A 133 7.36 18.09 1.53
CA TYR A 133 8.22 19.01 2.28
C TYR A 133 8.10 20.48 1.86
N ALA A 134 7.16 20.83 0.97
CA ALA A 134 6.80 22.22 0.70
C ALA A 134 6.16 22.86 1.95
N VAL A 135 7.03 23.24 2.90
CA VAL A 135 6.74 24.18 3.98
C VAL A 135 6.73 25.57 3.33
N ARG A 136 5.53 26.10 3.10
CA ARG A 136 5.31 27.56 3.14
C ARG A 136 4.86 27.94 4.53
#